data_AF-A0A382QTT7-F1
#
_entry.id   AF-A0A382QTT7-F1
#
_cell.length_a   1.000
_cell.length_b   1.000
_cell.length_c   1.000
_cell.angle_alpha   90.00
_cell.angle_beta   90.00
_cell.angle_gamma   90.00
#
_symmetry.space_group_name_H-M   'P 1'
#
loop_
_entity.id
_entity.type
_entity.pdbx_description
1 polymer ?
#
loop_
_entity_poly.entity_id
_entity_poly.type
_entity_poly.pdbx_seq_one_letter_code
_entity_poly.pdbx_strand_id
1 'polypeptide(L)'
;MNKLFDLYGSDKGTADQSTKKSYKWNSHTYGAYYSKLFNHCKNNIFRIFECGLGTNNTAIPSNMGAKGKPGASLRAWRDYFQNANIYGGDIDKNILFDEPRIKTFYVDQTNPLTIKNMWKKINLKNFDLIIDDGLHTFNASINFFEISINYLSN
;
A
#
# COMPACT_ATOMS: atom_id res chain seq x y z
N MET A 1 5.82 -4.94 -13.16
CA MET A 1 5.38 -5.03 -11.75
C MET A 1 5.29 -6.46 -11.23
N ASN A 2 4.62 -7.41 -11.90
CA ASN A 2 4.35 -8.76 -11.36
C ASN A 2 5.57 -9.45 -10.72
N LYS A 3 6.73 -9.42 -11.38
CA LYS A 3 7.96 -9.99 -10.82
C LYS A 3 8.40 -9.36 -9.48
N LEU A 4 8.15 -8.06 -9.27
CA LEU A 4 8.42 -7.39 -8.00
C LEU A 4 7.40 -7.79 -6.93
N PHE A 5 6.12 -7.93 -7.29
CA PHE A 5 5.12 -8.45 -6.38
C PHE A 5 5.42 -9.89 -5.96
N ASP A 6 5.88 -10.74 -6.88
CA ASP A 6 6.37 -12.08 -6.57
C ASP A 6 7.57 -12.06 -5.62
N LEU A 7 8.56 -11.21 -5.91
CA LEU A 7 9.79 -11.08 -5.11
C LEU A 7 9.46 -10.72 -3.65
N TYR A 8 8.58 -9.74 -3.45
CA TYR A 8 8.24 -9.25 -2.13
C TYR A 8 7.09 -10.01 -1.45
N GLY A 9 6.34 -10.80 -2.22
CA GLY A 9 5.19 -11.60 -1.75
C GLY A 9 3.91 -10.80 -1.58
N SER A 10 3.69 -9.82 -2.45
CA SER A 10 2.43 -9.07 -2.59
C SER A 10 1.47 -9.87 -3.46
N ASP A 11 0.19 -9.91 -3.10
CA ASP A 11 -0.85 -10.61 -3.85
C ASP A 11 -1.38 -9.83 -5.06
N LYS A 12 -0.95 -8.58 -5.24
CA LYS A 12 -1.41 -7.67 -6.32
C LYS A 12 -1.03 -8.14 -7.73
N GLY A 13 -0.14 -9.11 -7.86
CA GLY A 13 0.27 -9.65 -9.17
C GLY A 13 1.22 -10.82 -9.05
N THR A 14 1.20 -11.70 -10.04
CA THR A 14 2.15 -12.81 -10.19
C THR A 14 2.52 -12.99 -11.65
N ALA A 15 3.73 -13.48 -11.93
CA ALA A 15 4.12 -13.96 -13.24
C ALA A 15 3.62 -15.40 -13.49
N ASP A 16 3.33 -16.16 -12.43
CA ASP A 16 2.89 -17.54 -12.48
C ASP A 16 1.92 -17.85 -11.33
N GLN A 17 0.66 -18.15 -11.66
CA GLN A 17 -0.38 -18.47 -10.67
C GLN A 17 -0.19 -19.85 -10.03
N SER A 18 0.60 -20.75 -10.63
CA SER A 18 0.83 -22.09 -10.09
C SER A 18 1.82 -22.10 -8.93
N THR A 19 2.61 -21.03 -8.77
CA THR A 19 3.60 -20.93 -7.69
C THR A 19 2.92 -20.71 -6.33
N LYS A 20 3.35 -21.48 -5.32
CA LYS A 20 2.85 -21.37 -3.95
C LYS A 20 3.21 -20.01 -3.33
N LYS A 21 2.22 -19.32 -2.77
CA LYS A 21 2.35 -17.98 -2.19
C LYS A 21 2.19 -17.97 -0.66
N SER A 22 2.47 -16.81 -0.06
CA SER A 22 2.28 -16.53 1.38
C SER A 22 0.81 -16.40 1.79
N TYR A 23 -0.05 -16.00 0.85
CA TYR A 23 -1.50 -15.87 1.00
C TYR A 23 -2.23 -17.09 0.44
N LYS A 24 -3.51 -17.26 0.81
CA LYS A 24 -4.30 -18.47 0.53
C LYS A 24 -5.13 -18.40 -0.76
N TRP A 25 -5.14 -17.26 -1.44
CA TRP A 25 -5.91 -17.02 -2.65
C TRP A 25 -5.00 -16.91 -3.88
N ASN A 26 -5.63 -16.89 -5.06
CA ASN A 26 -4.92 -16.58 -6.31
C ASN A 26 -4.47 -15.13 -6.30
N SER A 27 -3.30 -14.87 -6.90
CA SER A 27 -2.82 -13.49 -7.00
C SER A 27 -3.73 -12.71 -7.93
N HIS A 28 -3.95 -11.43 -7.64
CA HIS A 28 -4.67 -10.53 -8.51
C HIS A 28 -3.90 -10.24 -9.80
N THR A 29 -4.52 -9.54 -10.74
CA THR A 29 -3.90 -9.15 -12.02
C THR A 29 -3.44 -7.68 -12.04
N TYR A 30 -3.56 -6.98 -10.90
CA TYR A 30 -3.33 -5.54 -10.81
C TYR A 30 -1.92 -5.12 -11.23
N GLY A 31 -0.90 -5.94 -11.00
CA GLY A 31 0.47 -5.62 -11.42
C GLY A 31 0.63 -5.38 -12.92
N ALA A 32 -0.14 -6.06 -13.77
CA ALA A 32 -0.16 -5.79 -15.20
C ALA A 32 -0.79 -4.42 -15.51
N TYR A 33 -1.92 -4.11 -14.86
CA TYR A 33 -2.61 -2.82 -14.98
C TYR A 33 -1.75 -1.65 -14.48
N TYR A 34 -1.17 -1.76 -13.29
CA TYR A 34 -0.25 -0.74 -12.76
C TYR A 34 0.95 -0.51 -13.67
N SER A 35 1.49 -1.57 -14.27
CA SER A 35 2.57 -1.43 -15.25
C SER A 35 2.09 -0.64 -16.46
N LYS A 36 0.92 -0.98 -17.01
CA LYS A 36 0.34 -0.25 -18.16
C LYS A 36 0.07 1.21 -17.85
N LEU A 37 -0.50 1.51 -16.67
CA LEU A 37 -0.84 2.86 -16.24
C LEU A 37 0.40 3.72 -16.05
N PHE A 38 1.44 3.21 -15.39
CA PHE A 38 2.52 4.06 -14.90
C PHE A 38 3.87 3.89 -15.59
N ASN A 39 4.07 2.90 -16.46
CA ASN A 39 5.39 2.68 -17.06
C ASN A 39 5.91 3.89 -17.87
N HIS A 40 5.01 4.67 -18.47
CA HIS A 40 5.36 5.87 -19.23
C HIS A 40 5.90 7.03 -18.36
N CYS A 41 5.55 7.06 -17.06
CA CYS A 41 5.89 8.14 -16.14
C CYS A 41 6.62 7.66 -14.87
N LYS A 42 7.03 6.40 -14.78
CA LYS A 42 7.57 5.78 -13.55
C LYS A 42 8.80 6.49 -12.95
N ASN A 43 9.56 7.21 -13.76
CA ASN A 43 10.73 7.98 -13.31
C ASN A 43 10.34 9.38 -12.79
N ASN A 44 9.09 9.79 -12.99
CA ASN A 44 8.56 11.11 -12.64
C ASN A 44 7.54 11.02 -11.48
N ILE A 45 7.48 9.87 -10.81
CA ILE A 45 6.72 9.66 -9.58
C ILE A 45 7.70 9.75 -8.40
N PHE A 46 7.39 10.62 -7.44
CA PHE A 46 8.28 10.98 -6.33
C PHE A 46 7.68 10.69 -4.95
N ARG A 47 6.35 10.66 -4.81
CA ARG A 47 5.66 10.41 -3.54
C ARG A 47 4.45 9.53 -3.75
N ILE A 48 4.46 8.39 -3.09
CA ILE A 48 3.36 7.42 -3.12
C ILE A 48 2.90 7.16 -1.70
N PHE A 49 1.59 7.16 -1.50
CA PHE A 49 0.97 6.67 -0.26
C PHE A 49 0.11 5.44 -0.55
N GLU A 50 0.15 4.45 0.34
CA GLU A 50 -0.77 3.31 0.35
C GLU A 50 -1.34 3.08 1.74
N CYS A 51 -2.67 3.01 1.86
CA CYS A 51 -3.36 2.52 3.05
C CYS A 51 -3.59 1.02 2.91
N GLY A 52 -3.19 0.23 3.91
CA GLY A 52 -3.17 -1.23 3.88
C GLY A 52 -1.77 -1.75 3.58
N LEU A 53 -1.12 -2.35 4.58
CA LEU A 53 0.21 -2.94 4.48
C LEU A 53 0.16 -4.47 4.44
N GLY A 54 -1.03 -5.06 4.65
CA GLY A 54 -1.25 -6.49 4.64
C GLY A 54 -0.74 -7.16 5.91
N THR A 55 -1.35 -6.83 7.06
CA THR A 55 -1.04 -7.46 8.35
C THR A 55 -1.10 -8.98 8.30
N ASN A 56 -0.17 -9.63 8.99
CA ASN A 56 -0.17 -11.07 9.22
C ASN A 56 -0.82 -11.46 10.57
N ASN A 57 -1.36 -10.48 11.32
CA ASN A 57 -2.11 -10.72 12.53
C ASN A 57 -3.54 -11.17 12.20
N THR A 58 -3.83 -12.45 12.45
CA THR A 58 -5.12 -13.05 12.11
C THR A 58 -6.30 -12.54 12.96
N ALA A 59 -6.04 -11.80 14.03
CA ALA A 59 -7.08 -11.17 14.84
C ALA A 59 -7.58 -9.83 14.26
N ILE A 60 -6.87 -9.26 13.29
CA ILE A 60 -7.23 -7.99 12.66
C ILE A 60 -8.02 -8.28 11.37
N PRO A 61 -9.15 -7.59 11.11
CA PRO A 61 -9.88 -7.73 9.84
C PRO A 61 -9.01 -7.44 8.62
N SER A 62 -9.36 -8.01 7.46
CA SER A 62 -8.64 -7.80 6.20
C SER A 62 -7.13 -8.12 6.28
N ASN A 63 -6.78 -9.19 7.02
CA ASN A 63 -5.39 -9.67 7.14
C ASN A 63 -4.98 -10.61 6.00
N MET A 64 -3.67 -10.75 5.81
CA MET A 64 -3.01 -11.63 4.84
C MET A 64 -2.73 -13.04 5.36
N GLY A 65 -3.32 -13.40 6.50
CA GLY A 65 -3.03 -14.63 7.24
C GLY A 65 -1.65 -14.63 7.92
N ALA A 66 -1.41 -15.63 8.77
CA ALA A 66 -0.18 -15.72 9.57
C ALA A 66 1.14 -15.76 8.77
N LYS A 67 1.08 -16.12 7.48
CA LYS A 67 2.24 -16.17 6.57
C LYS A 67 2.33 -14.95 5.66
N GLY A 68 1.43 -13.99 5.80
CA GLY A 68 1.47 -12.71 5.11
C GLY A 68 2.81 -12.01 5.31
N LYS A 69 3.18 -11.17 4.34
CA LYS A 69 4.42 -10.39 4.35
C LYS A 69 4.10 -8.90 4.38
N PRO A 70 3.95 -8.30 5.57
CA PRO A 70 3.62 -6.88 5.68
C PRO A 70 4.58 -5.98 4.90
N GLY A 71 4.02 -4.98 4.22
CA GLY A 71 4.75 -4.02 3.40
C GLY A 71 5.27 -4.56 2.07
N ALA A 72 4.83 -5.75 1.63
CA ALA A 72 5.28 -6.34 0.36
C ALA A 72 4.98 -5.44 -0.85
N SER A 73 3.79 -4.84 -0.91
CA SER A 73 3.42 -3.86 -1.93
C SER A 73 4.31 -2.63 -1.87
N LEU A 74 4.56 -2.07 -0.67
CA LEU A 74 5.43 -0.90 -0.48
C LEU A 74 6.83 -1.11 -1.05
N ARG A 75 7.45 -2.28 -0.79
CA ARG A 75 8.77 -2.62 -1.35
C ARG A 75 8.73 -2.78 -2.87
N ALA A 76 7.65 -3.34 -3.42
CA ALA A 76 7.46 -3.41 -4.87
C ALA A 76 7.30 -2.01 -5.50
N TRP A 77 6.56 -1.09 -4.86
CA TRP A 77 6.45 0.29 -5.32
C TRP A 77 7.78 1.02 -5.27
N ARG A 78 8.53 0.89 -4.17
CA ARG A 78 9.85 1.47 -3.99
C ARG A 78 10.79 1.09 -5.14
N ASP A 79 10.78 -0.18 -5.55
CA ASP A 79 11.67 -0.68 -6.59
C ASP A 79 11.17 -0.39 -8.00
N TYR A 80 9.86 -0.30 -8.19
CA TYR A 80 9.27 0.05 -9.48
C TYR A 80 9.43 1.55 -9.81
N PHE A 81 9.23 2.41 -8.81
CA PHE A 81 9.35 3.86 -8.90
C PHE A 81 10.68 4.30 -8.25
N GLN A 82 11.75 4.31 -9.04
CA GLN A 82 13.12 4.47 -8.55
C GLN A 82 13.37 5.78 -7.79
N ASN A 83 12.63 6.83 -8.13
CA ASN A 83 12.75 8.16 -7.53
C ASN A 83 11.73 8.41 -6.40
N ALA A 84 10.81 7.46 -6.15
CA ALA A 84 9.73 7.67 -5.20
C ALA A 84 10.16 7.38 -3.76
N ASN A 85 9.68 8.22 -2.85
CA ASN A 85 9.52 7.88 -1.44
C ASN A 85 8.12 7.32 -1.21
N ILE A 86 8.05 6.20 -0.51
CA ILE A 86 6.83 5.45 -0.25
C ILE A 86 6.39 5.67 1.19
N TYR A 87 5.09 5.89 1.37
CA TYR A 87 4.47 6.10 2.66
C TYR A 87 3.35 5.07 2.81
N GLY A 88 3.28 4.43 3.97
CA GLY A 88 2.30 3.40 4.27
C GLY A 88 1.46 3.74 5.48
N GLY A 89 0.18 3.36 5.47
CA GLY A 89 -0.69 3.42 6.65
C GLY A 89 -1.36 2.07 6.94
N ASP A 90 -1.28 1.57 8.18
CA ASP A 90 -2.05 0.38 8.59
C ASP A 90 -2.62 0.53 10.02
N ILE A 91 -3.66 -0.23 10.32
CA ILE A 91 -4.26 -0.32 11.65
C ILE A 91 -3.37 -1.10 12.62
N ASP A 92 -2.61 -2.07 12.11
CA ASP A 92 -1.73 -2.89 12.92
C ASP A 92 -0.41 -2.18 13.21
N LYS A 93 -0.27 -1.71 14.46
CA LYS A 93 0.94 -1.03 14.93
C LYS A 93 2.19 -1.93 14.92
N ASN A 94 2.02 -3.25 15.00
CA ASN A 94 3.15 -4.18 15.13
C ASN A 94 3.90 -4.39 13.81
N ILE A 95 3.28 -4.03 12.69
CA ILE A 95 3.88 -4.16 11.36
C ILE A 95 4.36 -2.81 10.81
N LEU A 96 4.32 -1.75 11.61
CA LEU A 96 4.86 -0.46 11.20
C LEU A 96 6.39 -0.51 11.29
N PHE A 97 7.04 -0.09 10.21
CA PHE A 97 8.49 -0.05 10.05
C PHE A 97 8.94 1.19 9.27
N ASP A 98 10.23 1.45 9.34
CA ASP A 98 10.93 2.39 8.46
C ASP A 98 12.05 1.65 7.72
N GLU A 99 12.14 1.85 6.41
CA GLU A 99 13.16 1.29 5.52
C GLU A 99 13.68 2.40 4.58
N PRO A 100 14.79 2.20 3.84
CA PRO A 100 15.21 3.14 2.81
C PRO A 100 14.06 3.46 1.84
N ARG A 101 13.70 4.75 1.75
CA ARG A 101 12.57 5.29 0.97
C ARG A 101 11.19 4.75 1.33
N ILE A 102 11.01 4.14 2.51
CA ILE A 102 9.69 3.69 3.01
C ILE A 102 9.51 4.19 4.44
N LYS A 103 8.39 4.86 4.72
CA LYS A 103 7.97 5.20 6.09
C LYS A 103 6.54 4.77 6.31
N THR A 104 6.23 4.25 7.50
CA THR A 104 4.88 3.76 7.79
C THR A 104 4.28 4.40 9.04
N PHE A 105 2.95 4.46 9.07
CA PHE A 105 2.20 5.20 10.07
C PHE A 105 0.96 4.42 10.49
N TYR A 106 0.53 4.64 11.72
CA TYR A 106 -0.73 4.11 12.20
C TYR A 106 -1.91 4.87 11.59
N VAL A 107 -2.92 4.15 11.10
CA VAL A 107 -4.21 4.70 10.69
C VAL A 107 -5.33 3.69 10.89
N ASP A 108 -6.44 4.16 11.43
CA ASP A 108 -7.72 3.46 11.43
C ASP A 108 -8.63 4.14 10.41
N GLN A 109 -8.88 3.52 9.27
CA GLN A 109 -9.71 4.10 8.22
C GLN A 109 -11.17 4.36 8.65
N THR A 110 -11.63 3.73 9.74
CA THR A 110 -12.96 3.99 10.30
C THR A 110 -12.99 5.25 11.17
N ASN A 111 -11.83 5.82 11.51
CA ASN A 111 -11.69 6.96 12.38
C ASN A 111 -11.01 8.16 11.69
N PRO A 112 -11.79 9.16 11.24
CA PRO A 112 -11.31 10.41 10.63
C PRO A 112 -10.17 11.12 11.37
N LEU A 113 -10.15 11.07 12.70
CA LEU A 113 -9.10 11.72 13.50
C LEU A 113 -7.75 11.04 13.31
N THR A 114 -7.73 9.71 13.16
CA THR A 114 -6.47 8.97 12.95
C THR A 114 -5.91 9.24 11.56
N ILE A 115 -6.76 9.37 10.53
CA ILE A 115 -6.36 9.74 9.17
C ILE A 115 -5.75 11.14 9.16
N LYS A 116 -6.40 12.13 9.80
CA LYS A 116 -5.87 13.49 9.95
C LYS A 116 -4.54 13.51 10.71
N ASN A 117 -4.43 12.73 11.80
CA ASN A 117 -3.21 12.64 12.58
C ASN A 117 -2.06 11.98 11.82
N MET A 118 -2.34 10.94 11.03
CA MET A 118 -1.37 10.31 10.14
C MET A 118 -0.83 11.33 9.15
N TRP A 119 -1.70 12.02 8.42
CA TRP A 119 -1.26 13.03 7.44
C TRP A 119 -0.46 14.18 8.08
N LYS A 120 -0.86 14.61 9.28
CA LYS A 120 -0.10 15.60 10.07
C LYS A 120 1.31 15.08 10.43
N LYS A 121 1.46 13.78 10.75
CA LYS A 121 2.76 13.16 11.05
C LYS A 121 3.62 12.98 9.81
N ILE A 122 3.01 12.61 8.68
CA ILE A 122 3.68 12.53 7.38
C ILE A 122 4.23 13.91 7.00
N ASN A 123 3.46 14.98 7.28
CA ASN A 123 3.85 16.37 7.09
C ASN A 123 4.37 16.68 5.67
N LEU A 124 3.75 16.06 4.67
CA LEU A 124 4.02 16.26 3.25
C LEU A 124 2.70 16.38 2.50
N LYS A 125 2.75 17.03 1.34
CA LYS A 125 1.64 17.17 0.39
C LYS A 125 2.14 16.83 -1.02
N ASN A 126 1.26 16.91 -2.00
CA ASN A 126 1.55 16.67 -3.42
C ASN A 126 2.09 15.25 -3.61
N PHE A 127 1.29 14.27 -3.20
CA PHE A 127 1.50 12.87 -3.53
C PHE A 127 1.08 12.63 -4.97
N ASP A 128 1.94 11.99 -5.76
CA ASP A 128 1.63 11.67 -7.15
C ASP A 128 0.65 10.49 -7.25
N LEU A 129 0.61 9.64 -6.22
CA LEU A 129 -0.26 8.48 -6.13
C LEU A 129 -0.68 8.22 -4.67
N ILE A 130 -1.98 8.04 -4.46
CA ILE A 130 -2.56 7.56 -3.20
C ILE A 130 -3.40 6.31 -3.51
N ILE A 131 -3.12 5.21 -2.82
CA ILE A 131 -3.79 3.92 -2.99
C ILE A 131 -4.57 3.59 -1.70
N ASP A 132 -5.84 3.23 -1.83
CA ASP A 132 -6.65 2.63 -0.76
C ASP A 132 -6.76 1.12 -0.99
N ASP A 133 -6.12 0.34 -0.13
CA ASP A 133 -6.14 -1.12 -0.10
C ASP A 133 -6.29 -1.63 1.35
N GLY A 134 -7.04 -0.88 2.18
CA GLY A 134 -7.16 -1.13 3.62
C GLY A 134 -8.31 -2.07 3.98
N LEU A 135 -9.38 -1.53 4.57
CA LEU A 135 -10.42 -2.32 5.23
C LEU A 135 -11.48 -2.89 4.26
N HIS A 136 -11.54 -2.42 3.01
CA HIS A 136 -12.52 -2.84 2.00
C HIS A 136 -13.99 -2.70 2.43
N THR A 137 -14.30 -1.67 3.21
CA THR A 137 -15.68 -1.29 3.53
C THR A 137 -15.98 0.09 2.98
N PHE A 138 -17.22 0.30 2.51
CA PHE A 138 -17.63 1.57 1.90
C PHE A 138 -17.34 2.78 2.82
N ASN A 139 -17.75 2.70 4.09
CA ASN A 139 -17.54 3.80 5.03
C ASN A 139 -16.05 4.09 5.30
N ALA A 140 -15.21 3.07 5.38
CA ALA A 140 -13.77 3.27 5.57
C ALA A 140 -13.13 3.95 4.35
N SER A 141 -13.50 3.52 3.14
CA SER A 141 -12.98 4.13 1.91
C SER A 141 -13.45 5.56 1.71
N ILE A 142 -14.72 5.89 2.03
CA ILE A 142 -15.21 7.28 1.97
C ILE A 142 -14.47 8.16 2.98
N ASN A 143 -14.35 7.73 4.24
CA ASN A 143 -13.60 8.46 5.26
C ASN A 143 -12.16 8.73 4.84
N PHE A 144 -11.50 7.70 4.28
CA PHE A 144 -10.13 7.83 3.81
C PHE A 144 -10.03 8.78 2.62
N PHE A 145 -10.89 8.64 1.62
CA PHE A 145 -10.90 9.45 0.40
C PHE A 145 -11.12 10.93 0.69
N GLU A 146 -12.21 11.30 1.39
CA GLU A 146 -12.60 12.69 1.61
C GLU A 146 -11.52 13.51 2.31
N ILE A 147 -10.73 12.87 3.19
CA ILE A 147 -9.64 13.52 3.91
C ILE A 147 -8.37 13.52 3.06
N SER A 148 -8.04 12.38 2.44
CA SER A 148 -6.75 12.15 1.78
C SER A 148 -6.65 12.80 0.40
N ILE A 149 -7.77 13.06 -0.28
CA ILE A 149 -7.77 13.71 -1.61
C ILE A 149 -7.04 15.05 -1.62
N ASN A 150 -7.08 15.79 -0.50
CA ASN A 150 -6.40 17.09 -0.33
C ASN A 150 -4.86 16.99 -0.28
N TYR A 151 -4.30 15.77 -0.27
CA TYR A 151 -2.86 15.52 -0.26
C TYR A 151 -2.34 15.05 -1.62
N LEU A 152 -3.23 14.70 -2.55
CA LEU A 152 -2.89 14.36 -3.93
C LEU A 152 -2.39 15.62 -4.67
N SER A 153 -1.41 15.46 -5.56
CA SER A 153 -0.99 16.55 -6.45
C SER A 153 -2.12 16.93 -7.43
N ASN A 154 -2.21 18.21 -7.76
CA ASN A 154 -3.09 18.73 -8.80
C ASN A 154 -2.63 18.31 -10.20
#